data_AF-A0A7X7DKN9-F1
#
_entry.id   AF-A0A7X7DKN9-F1
#
_cell.length_a   1.000
_cell.length_b   1.000
_cell.length_c   1.000
_cell.angle_alpha   90.00
_cell.angle_beta   90.00
_cell.angle_gamma   90.00
#
_symmetry.space_group_name_H-M   'P 1'
#
loop_
_entity.id
_entity.type
_entity.pdbx_description
1 polymer ?
#
loop_
_entity_poly.entity_id
_entity_poly.type
_entity_poly.pdbx_seq_one_letter_code
_entity_poly.pdbx_strand_id
1 'polypeptide(L)'
;MKKTGVHGVGNQFGFTLLEIMAVLAVMSILAATGIIGYGKMAAVTQLEKDVLTVYKELTSLKTLVMKFDKPTAVKFSSNSVTIDKFTKKETLTMQAPVTFASAASGPSSTPFNEAITSGSGGKGDWKDSLVVKRDALFSINSGYVLMSSSKVKSVTYYLGVSGKYQGIQLYKWTGGSWVKQ
;
A
#
# COMPACT_ATOMS: atom_id res chain seq x y z
N MET A 1 -37.74 39.09 -61.20
CA MET A 1 -37.58 39.01 -59.74
C MET A 1 -37.04 37.63 -59.38
N LYS A 2 -35.95 37.62 -58.61
CA LYS A 2 -35.12 36.48 -58.19
C LYS A 2 -35.75 35.81 -56.96
N LYS A 3 -35.75 34.47 -56.88
CA LYS A 3 -35.67 33.70 -55.62
C LYS A 3 -35.33 32.24 -55.95
N THR A 4 -34.03 31.97 -56.09
CA THR A 4 -33.47 30.61 -56.03
C THR A 4 -33.36 30.22 -54.56
N GLY A 5 -34.18 29.25 -54.13
CA GLY A 5 -34.07 28.63 -52.82
C GLY A 5 -32.77 27.83 -52.75
N VAL A 6 -31.86 28.27 -51.90
CA VAL A 6 -30.64 27.55 -51.56
C VAL A 6 -31.08 26.37 -50.67
N HIS A 7 -31.22 25.19 -51.26
CA HIS A 7 -31.21 23.96 -50.49
C HIS A 7 -29.81 23.84 -49.87
N GLY A 8 -29.72 24.09 -48.56
CA GLY A 8 -28.55 23.74 -47.78
C GLY A 8 -28.34 22.23 -47.91
N VAL A 9 -27.40 21.83 -48.77
CA VAL A 9 -26.89 20.47 -48.82
C VAL A 9 -26.12 20.27 -47.53
N GLY A 10 -26.78 19.68 -46.53
CA GLY A 10 -26.09 19.13 -45.37
C GLY A 10 -25.07 18.13 -45.90
N ASN A 11 -23.79 18.42 -45.69
CA ASN A 11 -22.69 17.59 -46.12
C ASN A 11 -22.64 16.34 -45.22
N GLN A 12 -23.55 15.39 -45.47
CA GLN A 12 -23.53 14.06 -44.85
C GLN A 12 -22.54 13.20 -45.63
N PHE A 13 -21.25 13.41 -45.39
CA PHE A 13 -20.26 12.39 -45.72
C PHE A 13 -20.57 11.15 -44.86
N GLY A 14 -21.02 10.08 -45.50
CA GLY A 14 -21.24 8.80 -44.83
C GLY A 14 -19.94 8.31 -44.24
N PHE A 15 -19.97 7.92 -42.95
CA PHE A 15 -18.84 7.28 -42.27
C PHE A 15 -18.32 6.11 -43.11
N THR A 16 -17.05 6.15 -43.49
CA THR A 16 -16.44 5.02 -44.20
C THR A 16 -16.25 3.85 -43.23
N LEU A 17 -16.35 2.60 -43.72
CA LEU A 17 -16.09 1.41 -42.90
C LEU A 17 -14.70 1.48 -42.24
N LEU A 18 -13.73 2.07 -42.96
CA LEU A 18 -12.37 2.30 -42.48
C LEU A 18 -12.34 3.24 -41.26
N GLU A 19 -13.08 4.36 -41.29
CA GLU A 19 -13.18 5.29 -40.16
C GLU A 19 -13.83 4.64 -38.94
N ILE A 20 -14.86 3.82 -39.14
CA ILE A 20 -15.48 3.06 -38.04
C ILE A 20 -14.46 2.08 -37.43
N MET A 21 -13.69 1.35 -38.24
CA MET A 21 -12.65 0.45 -37.76
C MET A 21 -11.53 1.19 -37.01
N ALA A 22 -11.10 2.34 -37.52
CA ALA A 22 -10.08 3.16 -36.87
C ALA A 22 -10.56 3.68 -35.50
N VAL A 23 -11.81 4.17 -35.42
CA VAL A 23 -12.39 4.63 -34.16
C VAL A 23 -12.52 3.49 -33.15
N LEU A 24 -13.00 2.32 -33.56
CA LEU A 24 -13.11 1.14 -32.68
C LEU A 24 -11.73 0.69 -32.16
N ALA A 25 -10.69 0.72 -33.01
CA ALA A 25 -9.33 0.39 -32.61
C ALA A 25 -8.82 1.36 -31.53
N VAL A 26 -8.98 2.68 -31.74
CA VAL A 26 -8.56 3.69 -30.75
C VAL A 26 -9.34 3.56 -29.44
N MET A 27 -10.66 3.34 -29.50
CA MET A 27 -11.48 3.12 -28.29
C MET A 27 -11.04 1.90 -27.49
N SER A 28 -10.66 0.80 -28.16
CA SER A 28 -10.21 -0.42 -27.49
C SER A 28 -8.91 -0.23 -26.71
N ILE A 29 -7.96 0.54 -27.28
CA ILE A 29 -6.69 0.87 -26.64
C ILE A 29 -6.95 1.80 -25.44
N LEU A 30 -7.76 2.84 -25.62
CA LEU A 30 -8.10 3.77 -24.55
C LEU A 30 -8.82 3.05 -23.39
N ALA A 31 -9.78 2.17 -23.68
CA ALA A 31 -10.47 1.37 -22.68
C ALA A 31 -9.48 0.49 -21.89
N ALA A 32 -8.56 -0.20 -22.58
CA ALA A 32 -7.54 -1.03 -21.93
C ALA A 32 -6.62 -0.20 -21.02
N THR A 33 -6.15 0.97 -21.48
CA THR A 33 -5.31 1.86 -20.66
C THR A 33 -6.05 2.40 -19.43
N GLY A 34 -7.33 2.75 -19.57
CA GLY A 34 -8.19 3.20 -18.48
C GLY A 34 -8.38 2.14 -17.40
N ILE A 35 -8.64 0.88 -17.81
CA ILE A 35 -8.79 -0.26 -16.88
C ILE A 35 -7.49 -0.49 -16.09
N ILE A 36 -6.33 -0.43 -16.75
CA ILE A 36 -5.03 -0.60 -16.10
C ILE A 36 -4.77 0.53 -15.09
N GLY A 37 -5.08 1.78 -15.46
CA GLY A 37 -4.93 2.94 -14.59
C GLY A 37 -5.79 2.86 -13.34
N TYR A 38 -7.07 2.53 -13.50
CA TYR A 38 -8.01 2.35 -12.38
C TYR A 38 -7.56 1.22 -11.44
N GLY A 39 -7.11 0.08 -12.00
CA GLY A 39 -6.61 -1.05 -11.22
C GLY A 39 -5.40 -0.69 -10.34
N LYS A 40 -4.52 0.19 -10.81
CA LYS A 40 -3.39 0.71 -10.02
C LYS A 40 -3.86 1.65 -8.92
N MET A 41 -4.77 2.57 -9.22
CA MET A 41 -5.32 3.50 -8.23
C MET A 41 -6.03 2.76 -7.09
N ALA A 42 -6.91 1.81 -7.42
CA ALA A 42 -7.58 0.97 -6.43
C ALA A 42 -6.58 0.19 -5.55
N ALA A 43 -5.49 -0.32 -6.15
CA ALA A 43 -4.45 -1.02 -5.41
C ALA A 43 -3.63 -0.11 -4.47
N VAL A 44 -3.38 1.16 -4.84
CA VAL A 44 -2.75 2.14 -3.93
C VAL A 44 -3.68 2.44 -2.77
N THR A 45 -4.96 2.73 -3.03
CA THR A 45 -5.94 3.03 -1.99
C THR A 45 -6.09 1.85 -1.02
N GLN A 46 -6.11 0.62 -1.53
CA GLN A 46 -6.18 -0.56 -0.66
C GLN A 46 -4.90 -0.71 0.18
N LEU A 47 -3.73 -0.53 -0.42
CA LEU A 47 -2.45 -0.53 0.30
C LEU A 47 -2.44 0.50 1.43
N GLU A 48 -2.88 1.73 1.16
CA GLU A 48 -2.97 2.80 2.15
C GLU A 48 -3.92 2.45 3.31
N LYS A 49 -5.10 1.91 3.00
CA LYS A 49 -6.06 1.48 4.03
C LYS A 49 -5.50 0.38 4.94
N ASP A 50 -4.88 -0.64 4.34
CA ASP A 50 -4.31 -1.76 5.07
C ASP A 50 -3.15 -1.30 5.95
N VAL A 51 -2.27 -0.45 5.42
CA VAL A 51 -1.14 0.14 6.15
C VAL A 51 -1.63 0.97 7.34
N LEU A 52 -2.62 1.84 7.15
CA LEU A 52 -3.16 2.67 8.22
C LEU A 52 -3.84 1.82 9.30
N THR A 53 -4.51 0.75 8.90
CA THR A 53 -5.14 -0.19 9.84
C THR A 53 -4.09 -0.88 10.70
N VAL A 54 -3.04 -1.43 10.08
CA VAL A 54 -1.92 -2.05 10.81
C VAL A 54 -1.24 -1.02 11.70
N TYR A 55 -0.95 0.18 11.21
CA TYR A 55 -0.30 1.23 12.00
C TYR A 55 -1.09 1.59 13.27
N LYS A 56 -2.41 1.78 13.14
CA LYS A 56 -3.29 2.08 14.29
C LYS A 56 -3.28 0.95 15.31
N GLU A 57 -3.35 -0.29 14.85
CA GLU A 57 -3.34 -1.46 15.72
C GLU A 57 -2.00 -1.60 16.44
N LEU A 58 -0.87 -1.44 15.74
CA LEU A 58 0.45 -1.50 16.35
C LEU A 58 0.71 -0.35 17.34
N THR A 59 0.24 0.85 17.05
CA THR A 59 0.37 1.99 17.98
C THR A 59 -0.53 1.84 19.21
N SER A 60 -1.67 1.15 19.10
CA SER A 60 -2.56 0.84 20.22
C SER A 60 -2.00 -0.19 21.21
N LEU A 61 -0.97 -0.96 20.83
CA LEU A 61 -0.38 -2.01 21.67
C LEU A 61 0.16 -1.46 22.99
N LYS A 62 0.71 -0.23 22.98
CA LYS A 62 1.19 0.40 24.22
C LYS A 62 0.04 0.57 25.22
N THR A 63 -1.11 1.04 24.76
CA THR A 63 -2.32 1.17 25.58
C THR A 63 -2.81 -0.19 26.10
N LEU A 64 -2.69 -1.24 25.28
CA LEU A 64 -3.05 -2.60 25.68
C LEU A 64 -2.14 -3.12 26.81
N VAL A 65 -0.82 -2.95 26.69
CA VAL A 65 0.16 -3.31 27.73
C VAL A 65 -0.08 -2.50 29.01
N MET A 66 -0.36 -1.20 28.90
CA MET A 66 -0.70 -0.36 30.06
C MET A 66 -1.97 -0.85 30.78
N LYS A 67 -3.00 -1.22 30.01
CA LYS A 67 -4.30 -1.63 30.58
C LYS A 67 -4.24 -2.98 31.29
N PHE A 68 -3.52 -3.94 30.71
CA PHE A 68 -3.48 -5.31 31.22
C PHE A 68 -2.21 -5.66 31.99
N ASP A 69 -1.26 -4.72 32.05
CA ASP A 69 -0.03 -4.83 32.82
C ASP A 69 0.82 -6.06 32.46
N LYS A 70 0.77 -6.45 31.18
CA LYS A 70 1.42 -7.66 30.62
C LYS A 70 2.07 -7.32 29.28
N PRO A 71 3.23 -7.90 28.94
CA PRO A 71 3.86 -7.71 27.64
C PRO A 71 3.01 -8.36 26.53
N THR A 72 2.87 -7.70 25.38
CA THR A 72 2.17 -8.25 24.20
C THR A 72 3.15 -8.49 23.06
N ALA A 73 2.81 -9.45 22.20
CA ALA A 73 3.55 -9.76 20.99
C ALA A 73 2.64 -9.72 19.77
N VAL A 74 3.22 -9.28 18.66
CA VAL A 74 2.61 -9.26 17.34
C VAL A 74 3.46 -10.05 16.36
N LYS A 75 2.84 -10.98 15.65
CA LYS A 75 3.49 -11.81 14.64
C LYS A 75 3.06 -11.37 13.25
N PHE A 76 4.04 -11.20 12.37
CA PHE A 76 3.81 -10.86 10.98
C PHE A 76 4.00 -12.11 10.11
N SER A 77 3.02 -12.38 9.25
CA SER A 77 3.15 -13.34 8.16
C SER A 77 3.29 -12.58 6.84
N SER A 78 3.28 -13.28 5.70
CA SER A 78 3.32 -12.65 4.37
C SER A 78 2.09 -11.81 4.06
N ASN A 79 0.93 -12.11 4.65
CA ASN A 79 -0.34 -11.43 4.34
C ASN A 79 -1.22 -11.17 5.58
N SER A 80 -0.71 -11.40 6.78
CA SER A 80 -1.49 -11.19 7.99
C SER A 80 -0.63 -10.71 9.16
N VAL A 81 -1.31 -10.09 10.12
CA VAL A 81 -0.75 -9.66 11.40
C VAL A 81 -1.59 -10.29 12.50
N THR A 82 -0.97 -11.11 13.34
CA THR A 82 -1.64 -11.70 14.50
C THR A 82 -1.20 -10.97 15.77
N ILE A 83 -2.16 -10.38 16.46
CA ILE A 83 -1.99 -9.57 17.66
C ILE A 83 -2.53 -10.35 18.87
N ASP A 84 -1.72 -10.47 19.91
CA ASP A 84 -2.16 -11.01 21.19
C ASP A 84 -2.82 -9.90 22.04
N LYS A 85 -4.16 -9.84 22.04
CA LYS A 85 -4.91 -8.86 22.85
C LYS A 85 -5.21 -9.36 24.28
N PHE A 86 -4.51 -10.38 24.77
CA PHE A 86 -4.66 -11.07 26.07
C PHE A 86 -5.99 -11.79 26.31
N THR A 87 -7.09 -11.16 25.92
CA THR A 87 -8.46 -11.71 26.01
C THR A 87 -8.77 -12.62 24.84
N LYS A 88 -8.24 -12.29 23.66
CA LYS A 88 -8.33 -13.06 22.43
C LYS A 88 -7.16 -12.74 21.51
N LYS A 89 -6.83 -13.67 20.62
CA LYS A 89 -5.95 -13.38 19.48
C LYS A 89 -6.78 -12.77 18.37
N GLU A 90 -6.25 -11.71 17.76
CA GLU A 90 -6.86 -11.06 16.61
C GLU A 90 -5.94 -11.18 15.42
N THR A 91 -6.46 -11.58 14.27
CA THR A 91 -5.69 -11.68 13.03
C THR A 91 -6.26 -10.70 12.02
N LEU A 92 -5.42 -9.74 11.61
CA LEU A 92 -5.70 -8.82 10.53
C LEU A 92 -5.16 -9.44 9.24
N THR A 93 -6.04 -9.72 8.29
CA THR A 93 -5.66 -10.24 6.96
C THR A 93 -5.64 -9.10 5.96
N MET A 94 -4.52 -8.96 5.25
CA MET A 94 -4.36 -7.94 4.21
C MET A 94 -5.17 -8.33 2.98
N GLN A 95 -5.76 -7.34 2.32
CA GLN A 95 -6.52 -7.57 1.10
C GLN A 95 -5.56 -7.68 -0.09
N ALA A 96 -5.74 -8.70 -0.93
CA ALA A 96 -4.95 -8.83 -2.14
C ALA A 96 -5.07 -7.52 -2.97
N PRO A 97 -3.96 -6.93 -3.43
CA PRO A 97 -2.64 -7.54 -3.64
C PRO A 97 -1.60 -7.18 -2.57
N VAL A 98 -2.02 -6.72 -1.39
CA VAL A 98 -1.13 -6.21 -0.33
C VAL A 98 -0.46 -7.36 0.40
N THR A 99 0.86 -7.23 0.63
CA THR A 99 1.67 -8.21 1.35
C THR A 99 2.72 -7.53 2.23
N PHE A 100 3.14 -8.24 3.28
CA PHE A 100 4.36 -7.96 4.01
C PHE A 100 5.53 -8.61 3.29
N ALA A 101 6.13 -7.88 2.37
CA ALA A 101 7.24 -8.37 1.57
C ALA A 101 8.14 -7.22 1.13
N SER A 102 9.34 -7.60 0.70
CA SER A 102 10.22 -6.68 -0.01
C SER A 102 9.56 -6.26 -1.31
N ALA A 103 9.57 -4.96 -1.62
CA ALA A 103 8.98 -4.47 -2.84
C ALA A 103 9.82 -4.86 -4.06
N ALA A 104 9.17 -5.36 -5.11
CA ALA A 104 9.83 -5.94 -6.29
C ALA A 104 10.70 -4.94 -7.09
N SER A 105 10.44 -3.64 -6.99
CA SER A 105 11.29 -2.56 -7.53
C SER A 105 11.39 -1.40 -6.53
N GLY A 106 11.40 -1.75 -5.24
CA GLY A 106 11.28 -0.79 -4.15
C GLY A 106 12.60 -0.18 -3.68
N PRO A 107 12.59 0.47 -2.50
CA PRO A 107 13.78 1.05 -1.92
C PRO A 107 14.83 -0.02 -1.60
N SER A 108 16.12 0.33 -1.75
CA SER A 108 17.25 -0.51 -1.36
C SER A 108 17.63 -0.33 0.12
N SER A 109 17.26 0.80 0.72
CA SER A 109 17.52 1.13 2.13
C SER A 109 16.25 1.57 2.87
N THR A 110 16.24 1.41 4.19
CA THR A 110 15.21 1.94 5.07
C THR A 110 15.27 3.47 5.14
N PRO A 111 14.26 4.16 5.70
CA PRO A 111 14.33 5.59 5.99
C PRO A 111 15.50 6.01 6.89
N PHE A 112 16.15 5.05 7.54
CA PHE A 112 17.27 5.24 8.45
C PHE A 112 18.63 4.83 7.85
N ASN A 113 18.68 4.67 6.51
CA ASN A 113 19.88 4.29 5.75
C ASN A 113 20.44 2.90 6.07
N GLU A 114 19.59 2.00 6.57
CA GLU A 114 19.96 0.59 6.77
C GLU A 114 19.58 -0.22 5.54
N ALA A 115 20.36 -1.25 5.18
CA ALA A 115 20.05 -2.12 4.06
C ALA A 115 18.74 -2.90 4.31
N ILE A 116 17.87 -2.96 3.30
CA ILE A 116 16.65 -3.76 3.39
C ILE A 116 16.99 -5.24 3.20
N THR A 117 16.65 -6.06 4.19
CA THR A 117 16.80 -7.50 4.09
C THR A 117 15.69 -8.10 3.23
N SER A 118 16.00 -9.09 2.41
CA SER A 118 14.99 -9.80 1.60
C SER A 118 14.11 -10.72 2.45
N GLY A 119 12.91 -11.01 1.97
CA GLY A 119 11.96 -11.93 2.63
C GLY A 119 10.57 -11.32 2.83
N SER A 120 9.71 -12.11 3.48
CA SER A 120 8.35 -11.77 3.86
C SER A 120 8.19 -11.62 5.38
N GLY A 121 7.22 -10.83 5.81
CA GLY A 121 6.91 -10.60 7.23
C GLY A 121 7.81 -9.55 7.88
N GLY A 122 8.03 -9.72 9.18
CA GLY A 122 8.87 -8.85 10.00
C GLY A 122 10.36 -8.97 9.67
N LYS A 123 11.10 -7.89 9.92
CA LYS A 123 12.53 -7.75 9.67
C LYS A 123 13.22 -7.09 10.85
N GLY A 124 14.54 -7.29 10.98
CA GLY A 124 15.25 -6.99 12.24
C GLY A 124 14.73 -7.89 13.36
N ASP A 125 14.59 -7.36 14.58
CA ASP A 125 14.09 -8.16 15.71
C ASP A 125 12.59 -8.46 15.60
N TRP A 126 11.89 -7.85 14.63
CA TRP A 126 10.49 -8.18 14.34
C TRP A 126 10.33 -9.44 13.49
N LYS A 127 11.44 -10.07 13.04
CA LYS A 127 11.42 -11.30 12.25
C LYS A 127 10.56 -12.40 12.90
N ASP A 128 10.71 -12.56 14.21
CA ASP A 128 9.93 -13.54 14.97
C ASP A 128 8.65 -12.92 15.53
N SER A 129 8.77 -11.74 16.16
CA SER A 129 7.65 -10.93 16.63
C SER A 129 8.07 -9.53 17.03
N LEU A 130 7.18 -8.56 16.84
CA LEU A 130 7.23 -7.30 17.56
C LEU A 130 6.76 -7.57 18.99
N VAL A 131 7.55 -7.14 19.98
CA VAL A 131 7.23 -7.27 21.40
C VAL A 131 7.19 -5.88 22.03
N VAL A 132 6.08 -5.57 22.68
CA VAL A 132 5.95 -4.39 23.53
C VAL A 132 6.18 -4.85 24.97
N LYS A 133 7.27 -4.37 25.57
CA LYS A 133 7.68 -4.72 26.93
C LYS A 133 6.86 -3.93 27.94
N ARG A 134 6.71 -4.52 29.12
CA ARG A 134 6.13 -3.87 30.31
C ARG A 134 7.27 -3.25 31.14
N ASP A 135 7.97 -2.30 30.56
CA ASP A 135 8.94 -1.46 31.28
C ASP A 135 8.38 -0.04 31.46
N ALA A 136 9.12 0.82 32.17
CA ALA A 136 8.68 2.20 32.47
C ALA A 136 8.36 3.04 31.22
N LEU A 137 8.87 2.66 30.05
CA LEU A 137 8.70 3.39 28.79
C LEU A 137 7.83 2.63 27.77
N PHE A 138 7.35 1.44 28.14
CA PHE A 138 6.69 0.49 27.26
C PHE A 138 7.47 0.28 25.95
N SER A 139 8.76 -0.05 26.10
CA SER A 139 9.68 -0.15 24.97
C SER A 139 9.25 -1.22 23.98
N ILE A 140 9.54 -0.95 22.70
CA ILE A 140 9.29 -1.87 21.59
C ILE A 140 10.65 -2.33 21.09
N ASN A 141 10.83 -3.62 20.82
CA ASN A 141 12.04 -4.11 20.16
C ASN A 141 12.23 -3.44 18.79
N SER A 142 13.49 -3.28 18.37
CA SER A 142 13.80 -2.73 17.06
C SER A 142 13.35 -3.67 15.95
N GLY A 143 13.02 -3.10 14.80
CA GLY A 143 12.60 -3.89 13.65
C GLY A 143 11.61 -3.14 12.80
N TYR A 144 11.23 -3.77 11.70
CA TYR A 144 10.36 -3.15 10.73
C TYR A 144 9.61 -4.17 9.89
N VAL A 145 8.56 -3.71 9.23
CA VAL A 145 7.87 -4.39 8.14
C VAL A 145 7.82 -3.47 6.94
N LEU A 146 7.84 -4.09 5.75
CA LEU A 146 7.53 -3.41 4.50
C LEU A 146 6.20 -3.91 3.98
N MET A 147 5.31 -2.99 3.65
CA MET A 147 4.02 -3.30 3.03
C MET A 147 4.04 -2.81 1.59
N SER A 148 3.76 -3.72 0.66
CA SER A 148 3.75 -3.42 -0.77
C SER A 148 2.62 -4.14 -1.47
N SER A 149 2.28 -3.66 -2.68
CA SER A 149 1.27 -4.25 -3.54
C SER A 149 1.90 -4.81 -4.79
N SER A 150 1.58 -6.05 -5.16
CA SER A 150 2.08 -6.65 -6.40
C SER A 150 1.63 -5.92 -7.67
N LYS A 151 0.54 -5.14 -7.59
CA LYS A 151 0.02 -4.29 -8.68
C LYS A 151 0.70 -2.92 -8.77
N VAL A 152 1.36 -2.46 -7.71
CA VAL A 152 1.96 -1.11 -7.63
C VAL A 152 3.35 -1.20 -7.02
N LYS A 153 4.36 -1.38 -7.88
CA LYS A 153 5.75 -1.60 -7.44
C LYS A 153 6.49 -0.31 -7.04
N SER A 154 5.97 0.86 -7.43
CA SER A 154 6.58 2.17 -7.14
C SER A 154 6.27 2.70 -5.73
N VAL A 155 5.30 2.09 -5.04
CA VAL A 155 4.86 2.51 -3.71
C VAL A 155 5.16 1.40 -2.71
N THR A 156 5.78 1.77 -1.58
CA THR A 156 6.07 0.84 -0.49
C THR A 156 5.98 1.59 0.82
N TYR A 157 5.35 0.99 1.82
CA TYR A 157 5.28 1.56 3.15
C TYR A 157 6.26 0.85 4.07
N TYR A 158 6.91 1.65 4.91
CA TYR A 158 7.75 1.20 6.00
C TYR A 158 7.04 1.49 7.32
N LEU A 159 6.95 0.47 8.15
CA LEU A 159 6.52 0.58 9.54
C LEU A 159 7.63 0.01 10.41
N GLY A 160 8.20 0.79 11.31
CA GLY A 160 9.28 0.26 12.14
C GLY A 160 9.72 1.15 13.27
N VAL A 161 10.53 0.55 14.13
CA VAL A 161 11.20 1.18 15.27
C VAL A 161 12.69 1.02 15.06
N SER A 162 13.40 2.14 14.96
CA SER A 162 14.86 2.17 14.97
C SER A 162 15.32 2.56 16.37
N GLY A 163 16.47 2.06 16.84
CA GLY A 163 16.95 2.27 18.21
C GLY A 163 17.06 3.73 18.68
N LYS A 164 17.01 4.70 17.76
CA LYS A 164 16.95 6.14 18.06
C LYS A 164 15.55 6.65 18.43
N TYR A 165 14.49 5.88 18.14
CA TYR A 165 13.10 6.29 18.31
C TYR A 165 12.32 5.24 19.12
N GLN A 166 11.54 5.67 20.11
CA GLN A 166 10.77 4.79 20.99
C GLN A 166 9.33 4.51 20.47
N GLY A 167 8.99 5.02 19.29
CA GLY A 167 7.66 4.90 18.70
C GLY A 167 7.73 4.37 17.27
N ILE A 168 6.70 3.63 16.87
CA ILE A 168 6.56 3.12 15.50
C ILE A 168 6.47 4.30 14.55
N GLN A 169 7.36 4.35 13.57
CA GLN A 169 7.35 5.37 12.52
C GLN A 169 6.76 4.79 11.23
N LEU A 170 5.98 5.62 10.53
CA LEU A 170 5.43 5.31 9.22
C LEU A 170 6.11 6.18 8.15
N TYR A 171 6.62 5.53 7.10
CA TYR A 171 7.17 6.21 5.93
C TYR A 171 6.59 5.61 4.65
N LYS A 172 6.46 6.44 3.62
CA LYS A 172 6.03 6.07 2.28
C LYS A 172 7.20 6.27 1.31
N TRP A 173 7.55 5.24 0.57
CA TRP A 173 8.45 5.33 -0.57
C TRP A 173 7.68 5.76 -1.81
N THR A 174 8.16 6.79 -2.50
CA THR A 174 7.54 7.33 -3.72
C THR A 174 8.50 7.30 -4.92
N GLY A 175 9.20 6.17 -5.12
CA GLY A 175 10.04 5.95 -6.30
C GLY A 175 11.40 6.67 -6.31
N GLY A 176 11.84 7.22 -5.18
CA GLY A 176 13.16 7.86 -5.08
C GLY A 176 13.53 8.36 -3.68
N SER A 177 12.55 8.61 -2.82
CA SER A 177 12.78 9.02 -1.44
C SER A 177 11.73 8.45 -0.49
N TRP A 178 12.09 8.42 0.79
CA TRP A 178 11.18 8.15 1.89
C TRP A 178 10.53 9.45 2.36
N VAL A 179 9.21 9.45 2.43
CA VAL A 179 8.40 10.56 2.94
C VAL A 179 7.76 10.11 4.24
N LYS A 180 7.99 10.85 5.33
CA LYS A 180 7.33 10.59 6.62
C LYS A 180 5.82 10.82 6.48
N GLN A 181 5.01 9.96 7.07
CA GLN A 181 3.54 10.09 7.09
C GLN A 181 3.03 10.48 8.47
#